data_AF-A0A1H7YA23-F1
#
_entry.id   AF-A0A1H7YA23-F1
#
_cell.length_a   1.000
_cell.length_b   1.000
_cell.length_c   1.000
_cell.angle_alpha   90.00
_cell.angle_beta   90.00
_cell.angle_gamma   90.00
#
_symmetry.space_group_name_H-M   'P 1'
#
loop_
_entity.id
_entity.type
_entity.pdbx_description
1 polymer ?
#
loop_
_entity_poly.entity_id
_entity_poly.type
_entity_poly.pdbx_seq_one_letter_code
_entity_poly.pdbx_strand_id
1 'polypeptide(L)' 'MIFPVGGFVIGALFGAIRASMKGGKTLDLLQWGAVHGILFAMVGLFVLVFIERSMVG' A
#
# COMPACT_ATOMS: atom_id res chain seq x y z
N MET A 1 1.53 -2.31 -13.96
CA MET A 1 1.83 -3.27 -12.86
C MET A 1 2.71 -2.71 -11.75
N ILE A 2 3.62 -1.77 -12.02
CA ILE A 2 4.48 -1.19 -10.97
C ILE A 2 3.71 -0.31 -9.95
N PHE A 3 2.69 0.43 -10.36
CA PHE A 3 1.98 1.36 -9.46
C PHE A 3 1.28 0.68 -8.27
N PRO A 4 0.49 -0.42 -8.44
CA PRO A 4 -0.11 -1.11 -7.29
C PRO A 4 0.94 -1.75 -6.37
N VAL A 5 1.98 -2.37 -6.94
CA VAL A 5 3.04 -3.04 -6.16
C VAL A 5 3.87 -2.01 -5.37
N GLY A 6 4.24 -0.89 -6.00
CA GLY A 6 4.91 0.22 -5.33
C GLY A 6 4.06 0.77 -4.20
N GLY A 7 2.76 0.98 -4.44
CA GLY A 7 1.80 1.35 -3.40
C GLY A 7 1.79 0.35 -2.25
N PHE A 8 1.69 -0.94 -2.54
CA PHE A 8 1.69 -1.99 -1.52
C PHE A 8 2.93 -1.94 -0.62
N VAL A 9 4.12 -1.88 -1.20
CA VAL A 9 5.38 -1.87 -0.45
C VAL A 9 5.48 -0.62 0.43
N ILE A 10 5.15 0.56 -0.11
CA ILE A 10 5.18 1.82 0.64
C ILE A 10 4.16 1.77 1.78
N GLY A 11 2.93 1.35 1.49
CA GLY A 11 1.87 1.23 2.49
C GLY A 11 2.22 0.22 3.58
N ALA A 12 2.79 -0.93 3.21
CA ALA A 12 3.15 -1.97 4.16
C ALA A 12 4.27 -1.53 5.11
N LEU A 13 5.31 -0.89 4.57
CA LEU A 13 6.38 -0.31 5.40
C LEU A 13 5.83 0.78 6.32
N PHE A 14 5.01 1.69 5.80
CA PHE A 14 4.40 2.75 6.59
C PHE A 14 3.53 2.19 7.74
N GLY A 15 2.69 1.21 7.44
CA GLY A 15 1.83 0.55 8.43
C GLY A 15 2.62 -0.18 9.51
N ALA A 16 3.64 -0.95 9.12
CA ALA A 16 4.50 -1.67 10.06
C ALA A 16 5.32 -0.71 10.95
N ILE A 17 5.89 0.36 10.39
CA ILE A 17 6.60 1.39 11.15
C ILE A 17 5.65 2.05 12.17
N ARG A 18 4.44 2.41 11.75
CA ARG A 18 3.45 3.04 12.62
C ARG A 18 2.99 2.13 13.76
N ALA A 19 2.85 0.82 13.51
CA ALA A 19 2.58 -0.17 14.55
C ALA A 19 3.74 -0.31 15.54
N SER A 20 4.98 -0.34 15.03
CA SER A 20 6.20 -0.40 15.84
C SER A 20 6.33 0.82 16.76
N MET A 21 6.06 2.03 16.25
CA MET A 21 6.05 3.27 17.05
C MET A 21 5.01 3.25 18.18
N LYS A 22 3.99 2.39 18.10
CA LYS A 22 2.96 2.20 19.12
C LYS A 22 3.25 1.02 20.06
N GLY A 23 4.41 0.38 19.94
CA GLY A 23 4.78 -0.79 20.74
C GLY A 23 4.04 -2.08 20.37
N GLY A 24 3.52 -2.17 19.13
CA GLY A 24 2.82 -3.35 18.64
C GLY A 24 3.73 -4.59 18.57
N LYS A 25 3.14 -5.77 18.76
CA LYS A 25 3.82 -7.08 18.60
C LYS A 25 3.89 -7.45 17.11
N THR A 26 4.60 -8.52 16.78
CA THR A 26 4.76 -8.99 15.39
C THR A 26 3.45 -9.11 14.63
N LEU A 27 2.38 -9.62 15.26
CA LEU A 27 1.06 -9.70 14.62
C LEU A 27 0.47 -8.32 14.31
N ASP A 28 0.70 -7.31 15.15
CA ASP A 28 0.26 -5.94 14.89
C ASP A 28 1.03 -5.33 13.72
N LEU A 29 2.35 -5.54 13.65
CA LEU A 29 3.17 -5.08 12.54
C LEU A 29 2.69 -5.67 11.21
N LEU A 30 2.37 -6.97 11.20
CA LEU A 30 1.84 -7.67 10.03
C LEU A 30 0.45 -7.16 9.65
N GLN A 31 -0.48 -7.01 10.60
CA GLN A 31 -1.83 -6.51 10.32
C GLN A 31 -1.81 -5.06 9.82
N TRP A 32 -1.07 -4.18 10.50
CA TRP A 32 -1.02 -2.77 10.11
C TRP A 32 -0.32 -2.60 8.76
N GLY A 33 0.76 -3.35 8.53
CA GLY A 33 1.43 -3.40 7.23
C GLY A 33 0.49 -3.91 6.14
N ALA A 34 -0.21 -5.02 6.36
CA ALA A 34 -1.15 -5.57 5.37
C ALA A 34 -2.28 -4.57 5.04
N VAL A 35 -2.91 -3.95 6.05
CA VAL A 35 -4.00 -3.00 5.85
C VAL A 35 -3.53 -1.76 5.09
N HIS A 36 -2.43 -1.14 5.49
CA HIS A 36 -1.93 0.05 4.79
C HIS A 36 -1.38 -0.30 3.40
N GLY A 37 -0.75 -1.46 3.24
CA GLY A 37 -0.28 -1.97 1.96
C GLY A 37 -1.42 -2.16 0.97
N ILE A 38 -2.51 -2.83 1.37
CA ILE A 38 -3.70 -3.00 0.53
C ILE A 38 -4.29 -1.64 0.15
N LEU A 39 -4.43 -0.73 1.11
CA LEU A 39 -4.98 0.61 0.87
C LEU A 39 -4.17 1.38 -0.19
N PHE A 40 -2.84 1.40 -0.07
CA PHE A 40 -1.97 2.09 -1.04
C PHE A 40 -1.90 1.36 -2.37
N ALA A 41 -1.98 0.02 -2.38
CA ALA A 41 -2.06 -0.76 -3.61
C ALA A 41 -3.33 -0.43 -4.40
N MET A 42 -4.47 -0.26 -3.71
CA MET A 42 -5.73 0.18 -4.32
C MET A 42 -5.59 1.56 -4.95
N VAL A 43 -4.97 2.52 -4.26
CA VAL A 43 -4.66 3.84 -4.85
C VAL A 43 -3.80 3.68 -6.10
N GLY A 44 -2.73 2.88 -6.05
CA GLY A 44 -1.87 2.59 -7.20
C GLY A 44 -2.59 1.91 -8.36
N LEU A 45 -3.59 1.07 -8.08
CA LEU A 45 -4.46 0.46 -9.09
C LEU A 45 -5.31 1.50 -9.80
N PHE A 46 -5.96 2.40 -9.05
CA PHE A 46 -6.72 3.49 -9.66
C PHE A 46 -5.82 4.40 -10.50
N VAL A 47 -4.65 4.78 -10.00
CA VAL A 47 -3.66 5.56 -10.76
C VAL A 47 -3.28 4.86 -12.07
N LEU A 48 -2.97 3.56 -12.02
CA LEU A 48 -2.65 2.78 -13.22
C LEU A 48 -3.81 2.81 -14.23
N VAL A 49 -5.03 2.54 -13.78
CA VAL A 49 -6.22 2.54 -14.66
C VAL A 49 -6.45 3.92 -15.27
N PHE A 50 -6.31 5.00 -14.49
CA PHE A 50 -6.45 6.37 -14.99
C PHE A 50 -5.44 6.67 -16.10
N ILE A 51 -4.16 6.32 -15.90
CA ILE A 51 -3.11 6.54 -16.88
C ILE A 51 -3.43 5.74 -18.16
N GLU A 52 -3.74 4.46 -18.02
CA GLU A 52 -4.02 3.58 -19.15
C GLU A 52 -5.23 4.06 -19.96
N ARG A 53 -6.31 4.49 -19.29
CA ARG A 53 -7.50 5.03 -19.94
C ARG A 53 -7.26 6.39 -20.60
N SER A 54 -6.41 7.23 -20.01
CA SER A 54 -6.06 8.53 -20.59
C SER A 54 -5.15 8.42 -21.81
N MET A 55 -4.40 7.31 -21.94
CA MET A 55 -3.46 7.09 -23.05
C MET A 55 -4.09 6.35 -24.25
N VAL A 56 -5.12 5.54 -24.00
CA VAL A 56 -5.82 4.76 -25.04
C VAL A 56 -7.11 5.47 -25.50
N GLY A 57 -7.57 6.48 -24.76
CA GLY A 57 -8.73 7.31 -25.08
C GLY A 57 -8.50 8.31 -26.19
#